data_AF-A0A497N4N9-F1
#
_entry.id   AF-A0A497N4N9-F1
#
_cell.length_a   1.000
_cell.length_b   1.000
_cell.length_c   1.000
_cell.angle_alpha   90.00
_cell.angle_beta   90.00
_cell.angle_gamma   90.00
#
_symmetry.space_group_name_H-M   'P 1'
#
loop_
_entity.id
_entity.type
_entity.pdbx_description
1 polymer ?
#
loop_
_entity_poly.entity_id
_entity_poly.type
_entity_poly.pdbx_seq_one_letter_code
_entity_poly.pdbx_strand_id
1 'polypeptide(L)'
;MSEWREERKPEWEKKVRERIEEEAKILTDLTWNTWKQLLHGREPEKPSYKELRGVAEYYLRKCREYGVAPETIDFTREIAELGATYGEMKEKIDTLLPRFADHRARLEEMAEALRREEKALEKAKKEARREEVARLEKRIKKLKEALEEELKKEREERAYLEKRVKELSEELKAKKVKLRFLKDYPPFYKAGMTIETADLPWAFELINSGVAEYVLPPKPKVEVAPVRMGLGHAEKQRLETRFFAELARRGIGVDEAKKRGYYQMFLDEFERWRGEFKNVPSEEALETSMKLLGSLVDEIEKIHKAPKPRLLPPIPEKCPIDGTPLRQVKKLPIGPIPIRLSAEEEELRARMGLPIPKYEMVEIEIPPTMRVFACEKDHLFELVDTRLVQRTPEFIYRKVIRETAKIRGLLKARAPPVVEVGVRPIFRPEIIKTTRDAFTWWLEKVKKIDRWEFLKMDEEARKKLRDEWIKWMMGEGG
;
A
#
# COMPACT_ATOMS: atom_id res chain seq x y z
N MET A 1 23.92 4.61 -57.07
CA MET A 1 23.29 5.54 -56.08
C MET A 1 24.25 6.58 -55.51
N SER A 2 25.55 6.56 -55.86
CA SER A 2 26.55 7.55 -55.43
C SER A 2 26.61 8.80 -56.32
N GLU A 3 26.40 8.68 -57.64
CA GLU A 3 26.51 9.81 -58.58
C GLU A 3 25.37 10.84 -58.44
N TRP A 4 24.17 10.43 -58.02
CA TRP A 4 23.03 11.35 -57.80
C TRP A 4 23.19 12.30 -56.60
N ARG A 5 24.21 12.10 -55.75
CA ARG A 5 24.47 12.96 -54.58
C ARG A 5 25.45 14.09 -54.87
N GLU A 6 26.22 14.04 -55.95
CA GLU A 6 27.25 15.04 -56.23
C GLU A 6 26.71 16.26 -56.98
N GLU A 7 25.79 16.09 -57.94
CA GLU A 7 25.20 17.22 -58.68
C GLU A 7 24.22 18.06 -57.87
N ARG A 8 23.62 17.52 -56.80
CA ARG A 8 22.69 18.24 -55.90
C ARG A 8 23.38 18.99 -54.77
N LYS A 9 24.70 18.80 -54.59
CA LYS A 9 25.47 19.49 -53.53
C LYS A 9 25.34 21.02 -53.55
N PRO A 10 25.47 21.68 -54.71
CA PRO A 10 25.42 23.13 -54.79
C PRO A 10 24.03 23.69 -54.47
N GLU A 11 22.97 22.96 -54.83
CA GLU A 11 21.59 23.43 -54.68
C GLU A 11 21.10 23.33 -53.23
N TRP A 12 21.50 22.28 -52.49
CA TRP A 12 21.16 22.18 -51.06
C TRP A 12 21.95 23.19 -50.22
N GLU A 13 23.24 23.39 -50.52
CA GLU A 13 24.08 24.38 -49.81
C GLU A 13 23.54 25.79 -50.01
N LYS A 14 23.09 26.11 -51.23
CA LYS A 14 22.43 27.37 -51.54
C LYS A 14 21.14 27.55 -50.72
N LYS A 15 20.25 26.54 -50.70
CA LYS A 15 19.00 26.59 -49.89
C LYS A 15 19.26 26.70 -48.40
N VAL A 16 20.29 26.01 -47.89
CA VAL A 16 20.70 26.09 -46.49
C VAL A 16 21.20 27.49 -46.16
N ARG A 17 22.00 28.08 -47.04
CA ARG A 17 22.51 29.45 -46.87
C ARG A 17 21.38 30.48 -46.90
N GLU A 18 20.48 30.41 -47.88
CA GLU A 18 19.31 31.28 -47.97
C GLU A 18 18.46 31.22 -46.68
N ARG A 19 18.23 30.00 -46.18
CA ARG A 19 17.49 29.81 -44.92
C ARG A 19 18.22 30.38 -43.70
N ILE A 20 19.55 30.25 -43.62
CA ILE A 20 20.34 30.87 -42.53
C ILE A 20 20.25 32.39 -42.62
N GLU A 21 20.31 32.96 -43.82
CA GLU A 21 20.21 34.42 -44.01
C GLU A 21 18.83 34.96 -43.61
N GLU A 22 17.74 34.23 -43.90
CA GLU A 22 16.38 34.56 -43.45
C GLU A 22 16.21 34.45 -41.93
N GLU A 23 16.62 33.32 -41.34
CA GLU A 23 16.54 33.08 -39.89
C GLU A 23 17.40 34.09 -39.12
N ALA A 24 18.59 34.42 -39.64
CA ALA A 24 19.45 35.43 -39.04
C ALA A 24 18.82 36.82 -39.08
N LYS A 25 18.14 37.17 -40.17
CA LYS A 25 17.39 38.43 -40.26
C LYS A 25 16.32 38.50 -39.17
N ILE A 26 15.53 37.44 -39.00
CA ILE A 26 14.50 37.37 -37.96
C ILE A 26 15.09 37.54 -36.56
N LEU A 27 16.17 36.81 -36.23
CA LEU A 27 16.85 36.93 -34.94
C LEU A 27 17.40 38.34 -34.71
N THR A 28 17.96 38.95 -35.75
CA THR A 28 18.47 40.32 -35.72
C THR A 28 17.35 41.31 -35.46
N ASP A 29 16.25 41.23 -36.21
CA ASP A 29 15.07 42.10 -36.06
C ASP A 29 14.47 42.00 -34.65
N LEU A 30 14.32 40.78 -34.11
CA LEU A 30 13.80 40.55 -32.77
C LEU A 30 14.71 41.16 -31.69
N THR A 31 16.01 40.89 -31.77
CA THR A 31 17.01 41.39 -30.83
C THR A 31 17.06 42.93 -30.88
N TRP A 32 17.11 43.50 -32.09
CA TRP A 32 17.19 44.94 -32.32
C TRP A 32 15.96 45.67 -31.82
N ASN A 33 14.77 45.14 -32.06
CA ASN A 33 13.52 45.73 -31.57
C ASN A 33 13.44 45.65 -30.04
N THR A 34 13.89 44.56 -29.44
CA THR A 34 13.97 44.40 -27.97
C THR A 34 14.89 45.48 -27.37
N TRP A 35 16.05 45.71 -27.98
CA TRP A 35 16.97 46.75 -27.56
C TRP A 35 16.41 48.16 -27.74
N LYS A 36 15.75 48.44 -28.86
CA LYS A 36 15.05 49.73 -29.08
C LYS A 36 14.00 49.99 -28.00
N GLN A 37 13.25 48.96 -27.59
CA GLN A 37 12.28 49.09 -26.50
C GLN A 37 12.98 49.42 -25.17
N LEU A 38 14.07 48.73 -24.85
CA LEU A 38 14.86 48.99 -23.64
C LEU A 38 15.52 50.37 -23.63
N LEU A 39 15.91 50.89 -24.79
CA LEU A 39 16.52 52.20 -24.96
C LEU A 39 15.52 53.33 -25.24
N HIS A 40 14.23 53.12 -24.95
CA HIS A 40 13.16 54.10 -25.15
C HIS A 40 13.10 54.69 -26.56
N GLY A 41 13.27 53.82 -27.57
CA GLY A 41 13.22 54.17 -29.00
C GLY A 41 14.55 54.66 -29.57
N ARG A 42 15.61 54.79 -28.76
CA ARG A 42 16.96 55.10 -29.27
C ARG A 42 17.61 53.87 -29.88
N GLU A 43 18.43 54.10 -30.89
CA GLU A 43 19.23 53.04 -31.50
C GLU A 43 20.45 52.73 -30.63
N PRO A 44 20.82 51.45 -30.48
CA PRO A 44 22.01 51.07 -29.75
C PRO A 44 23.26 51.57 -30.50
N GLU A 45 24.19 52.18 -29.77
CA GLU A 45 25.45 52.68 -30.34
C GLU A 45 26.34 51.54 -30.84
N LYS A 46 26.31 50.40 -30.14
CA LYS A 46 26.99 49.14 -30.49
C LYS A 46 26.21 47.92 -29.98
N PRO A 47 26.24 46.80 -30.70
CA PRO A 47 26.72 46.65 -32.08
C PRO A 47 25.78 47.32 -33.09
N SER A 48 26.26 47.63 -34.30
CA SER A 48 25.39 48.06 -35.40
C SER A 48 24.47 46.91 -35.87
N TYR A 49 23.36 47.24 -36.52
CA TYR A 49 22.43 46.23 -37.06
C TYR A 49 23.13 45.23 -38.00
N LYS A 50 24.07 45.71 -38.81
CA LYS A 50 24.86 44.87 -39.74
C LYS A 50 25.78 43.91 -39.00
N GLU A 51 26.43 44.36 -37.92
CA GLU A 51 27.27 43.51 -37.08
C GLU A 51 26.43 42.46 -36.35
N LEU A 52 25.28 42.87 -35.78
CA LEU A 52 24.36 41.95 -35.13
C LEU A 52 23.86 40.86 -36.08
N ARG A 53 23.53 41.23 -37.33
CA ARG A 53 23.19 40.27 -38.38
C ARG A 53 24.31 39.29 -38.69
N GLY A 54 25.55 39.79 -38.80
CA GLY A 54 26.72 38.94 -38.99
C GLY A 54 26.94 37.96 -37.83
N VAL A 55 26.65 38.37 -36.59
CA VAL A 55 26.72 37.50 -35.40
C VAL A 55 25.60 36.45 -35.45
N ALA A 56 24.38 36.83 -35.83
CA ALA A 56 23.25 35.89 -35.97
C ALA A 56 23.51 34.83 -37.05
N GLU A 57 24.05 35.22 -38.21
CA GLU A 57 24.44 34.29 -39.28
C GLU A 57 25.56 33.33 -38.82
N TYR A 58 26.51 33.84 -38.03
CA TYR A 58 27.58 33.02 -37.45
C TYR A 58 27.04 32.02 -36.42
N TYR A 59 26.18 32.47 -35.52
CA TYR A 59 25.50 31.66 -34.52
C TYR A 59 24.74 30.49 -35.16
N LEU A 60 23.85 30.78 -36.12
CA LEU A 60 23.04 29.74 -36.78
C LEU A 60 23.89 28.71 -37.53
N ARG A 61 25.01 29.14 -38.13
CA ARG A 61 25.97 28.24 -38.78
C ARG A 61 26.62 27.31 -37.76
N LYS A 62 27.06 27.87 -36.63
CA LYS A 62 27.69 27.10 -35.55
C LYS A 62 26.70 26.17 -34.86
N CYS A 63 25.45 26.58 -34.65
CA CYS A 63 24.36 25.73 -34.18
C CYS A 63 24.22 24.47 -35.05
N ARG A 64 24.25 24.62 -36.38
CA ARG A 64 24.20 23.47 -37.29
C ARG A 64 25.44 22.59 -37.23
N GLU A 65 26.63 23.20 -37.15
CA GLU A 65 27.90 22.48 -37.02
C GLU A 65 27.92 21.60 -35.75
N TYR A 66 27.44 22.13 -34.64
CA TYR A 66 27.35 21.42 -33.35
C TYR A 66 26.06 20.59 -33.17
N GLY A 67 25.14 20.60 -34.15
CA GLY A 67 23.86 19.92 -34.05
C GLY A 67 22.95 20.42 -32.92
N VAL A 68 23.12 21.69 -32.51
CA VAL A 68 22.32 22.35 -31.47
C VAL A 68 21.19 23.13 -32.15
N ALA A 69 19.97 22.99 -31.66
CA ALA A 69 18.84 23.76 -32.17
C ALA A 69 19.02 25.25 -31.77
N PRO A 70 18.80 26.22 -32.68
CA PRO A 70 19.06 27.63 -32.42
C PRO A 70 18.20 28.23 -31.31
N GLU A 71 17.11 27.58 -30.92
CA GLU A 71 16.24 27.95 -29.80
C GLU A 71 16.79 27.50 -28.43
N THR A 72 17.85 26.67 -28.42
CA THR A 72 18.45 26.14 -27.17
C THR A 72 19.15 27.22 -26.36
N ILE A 73 19.64 28.26 -27.03
CA ILE A 73 20.29 29.42 -26.41
C ILE A 73 19.48 30.66 -26.77
N ASP A 74 19.11 31.45 -25.77
CA ASP A 74 18.44 32.72 -26.00
C ASP A 74 19.44 33.72 -26.61
N PHE A 75 19.41 33.84 -27.93
CA PHE A 75 20.34 34.68 -28.69
C PHE A 75 20.33 36.14 -28.23
N THR A 76 19.15 36.70 -27.92
CA THR A 76 18.99 38.10 -27.49
C THR A 76 19.55 38.35 -26.10
N ARG A 77 19.51 37.33 -25.23
CA ARG A 77 19.89 37.47 -23.82
C ARG A 77 21.31 37.02 -23.51
N GLU A 78 21.76 35.93 -24.14
CA GLU A 78 23.00 35.24 -23.78
C GLU A 78 24.15 35.52 -24.75
N ILE A 79 23.84 35.95 -25.97
CA ILE A 79 24.83 36.17 -27.03
C ILE A 79 24.90 37.66 -27.39
N ALA A 80 23.78 38.25 -27.79
CA ALA A 80 23.70 39.64 -28.17
C ALA A 80 23.53 40.53 -26.93
N GLU A 81 24.64 41.05 -26.40
CA GLU A 81 24.63 42.03 -25.32
C GLU A 81 24.78 43.46 -25.84
N LEU A 82 24.01 44.39 -25.27
CA LEU A 82 24.12 45.82 -25.56
C LEU A 82 25.54 46.32 -25.24
N GLY A 83 26.17 46.99 -26.21
CA GLY A 83 27.54 47.51 -26.06
C GLY A 83 28.65 46.50 -26.40
N ALA A 84 28.32 45.22 -26.59
CA ALA A 84 29.30 44.21 -27.00
C ALA A 84 29.71 44.38 -28.48
N THR A 85 30.95 44.04 -28.77
CA THR A 85 31.50 44.03 -30.12
C THR A 85 31.23 42.70 -30.83
N TYR A 86 31.33 42.69 -32.16
CA TYR A 86 31.22 41.47 -32.97
C TYR A 86 32.14 40.34 -32.46
N GLY A 87 33.38 40.68 -32.10
CA GLY A 87 34.37 39.73 -31.61
C GLY A 87 33.98 39.06 -30.29
N GLU A 88 33.51 39.85 -29.32
CA GLU A 88 33.09 39.36 -28.00
C GLU A 88 31.87 38.43 -28.10
N MET A 89 30.89 38.79 -28.94
CA MET A 89 29.71 37.94 -29.15
C MET A 89 30.07 36.63 -29.86
N LYS A 90 31.03 36.67 -30.79
CA LYS A 90 31.54 35.49 -31.49
C LYS A 90 32.25 34.52 -30.53
N GLU A 91 33.10 35.05 -29.65
CA GLU A 91 33.81 34.25 -28.64
C GLU A 91 32.84 33.56 -27.67
N LYS A 92 31.74 34.24 -27.30
CA LYS A 92 30.65 33.63 -26.51
C LYS A 92 29.98 32.47 -27.24
N ILE A 93 29.68 32.62 -28.53
CA ILE A 93 29.12 31.55 -29.36
C ILE A 93 30.06 30.34 -29.36
N ASP A 94 31.35 30.56 -29.61
CA ASP A 94 32.36 29.50 -29.67
C ASP A 94 32.59 28.82 -28.31
N THR A 95 32.30 29.50 -27.20
CA THR A 95 32.41 28.93 -25.85
C THR A 95 31.15 28.18 -25.41
N LEU A 96 29.97 28.69 -25.76
CA LEU A 96 28.68 28.16 -25.27
C LEU A 96 28.24 26.93 -26.06
N LEU A 97 28.27 26.98 -27.40
CA LEU A 97 27.71 25.90 -28.23
C LEU A 97 28.35 24.53 -28.00
N PRO A 98 29.68 24.39 -27.85
CA PRO A 98 30.30 23.10 -27.53
C PRO A 98 29.78 22.52 -26.21
N ARG A 99 29.57 23.36 -25.19
CA ARG A 99 29.08 22.90 -23.88
C ARG A 99 27.66 22.34 -23.96
N PHE A 100 26.80 22.95 -24.77
CA PHE A 100 25.44 22.44 -24.99
C PHE A 100 25.45 21.15 -25.81
N ALA A 101 26.31 21.03 -26.81
CA ALA A 101 26.48 19.80 -27.57
C ALA A 101 26.97 18.65 -26.66
N ASP A 102 27.97 18.89 -25.82
CA ASP A 102 28.49 17.93 -24.84
C ASP A 102 27.42 17.52 -23.82
N HIS A 103 26.66 18.49 -23.31
CA HIS A 103 25.59 18.22 -22.36
C HIS A 103 24.50 17.35 -22.99
N ARG A 104 24.09 17.65 -24.23
CA ARG A 104 23.13 16.84 -24.98
C ARG A 104 23.64 15.41 -25.21
N ALA A 105 24.89 15.25 -25.62
CA ALA A 105 25.49 13.92 -25.81
C ALA A 105 25.45 13.10 -24.52
N ARG A 106 25.77 13.71 -23.36
CA ARG A 106 25.64 13.05 -22.05
C ARG A 106 24.21 12.67 -21.71
N LEU A 107 23.23 13.54 -22.00
CA LEU A 107 21.81 13.23 -21.78
C LEU A 107 21.34 12.07 -22.67
N GLU A 108 21.78 12.03 -23.92
CA GLU A 108 21.46 10.93 -24.83
C GLU A 108 22.08 9.60 -24.36
N GLU A 109 23.34 9.63 -23.89
CA GLU A 109 24.01 8.47 -23.29
C GLU A 109 23.27 7.98 -22.03
N MET A 110 22.90 8.90 -21.12
CA MET A 110 22.11 8.57 -19.93
C MET A 110 20.74 7.98 -20.30
N ALA A 111 20.06 8.55 -21.30
CA ALA A 111 18.78 8.03 -21.77
C ALA A 111 18.92 6.62 -22.36
N GLU A 112 20.00 6.34 -23.09
CA GLU A 112 20.25 5.00 -23.60
C GLU A 112 20.58 4.00 -22.50
N ALA A 113 21.37 4.41 -21.50
CA ALA A 113 21.65 3.61 -20.31
C ALA A 113 20.37 3.24 -19.56
N LEU A 114 19.48 4.22 -19.32
CA LEU A 114 18.17 3.99 -18.70
C LEU A 114 17.32 3.00 -19.51
N ARG A 115 17.27 3.15 -20.84
CA ARG A 115 16.55 2.18 -21.71
C ARG A 115 17.11 0.76 -21.61
N ARG A 116 18.43 0.60 -21.43
CA ARG A 116 19.06 -0.72 -21.24
C ARG A 116 18.68 -1.31 -19.88
N GLU A 117 18.70 -0.51 -18.82
CA GLU A 117 18.29 -0.93 -17.47
C GLU A 117 16.81 -1.32 -17.42
N GLU A 118 15.91 -0.54 -18.05
CA GLU A 118 14.48 -0.85 -18.14
C GLU A 118 14.25 -2.21 -18.81
N LYS A 119 14.93 -2.48 -19.94
CA LYS A 119 14.86 -3.77 -20.63
C LYS A 119 15.38 -4.92 -19.76
N ALA A 120 16.47 -4.73 -19.03
CA ALA A 120 17.02 -5.73 -18.12
C ALA A 120 16.04 -6.03 -16.97
N LEU A 121 15.44 -4.99 -16.38
CA LEU A 121 14.45 -5.12 -15.32
C LEU A 121 13.18 -5.85 -15.80
N GLU A 122 12.71 -5.55 -17.01
CA GLU A 122 11.55 -6.24 -17.58
C GLU A 122 11.83 -7.74 -17.78
N LYS A 123 13.03 -8.08 -18.28
CA LYS A 123 13.46 -9.48 -18.43
C LYS A 123 13.51 -10.19 -17.08
N ALA A 124 14.12 -9.58 -16.06
CA ALA A 124 14.20 -10.13 -14.71
C ALA A 124 12.80 -10.35 -14.09
N LYS A 125 11.86 -9.40 -14.28
CA LYS A 125 10.46 -9.56 -13.84
C LYS A 125 9.76 -10.74 -14.51
N LYS A 126 9.98 -10.95 -15.81
CA LYS A 126 9.40 -12.09 -16.55
C LYS A 126 9.95 -13.42 -16.05
N GLU A 127 11.25 -13.49 -15.79
CA GLU A 127 11.91 -14.68 -15.24
C GLU A 127 11.42 -15.00 -13.82
N ALA A 128 11.39 -14.01 -12.93
CA ALA A 128 10.86 -14.17 -11.57
C ALA A 128 9.39 -14.65 -11.57
N ARG A 129 8.56 -14.10 -12.46
CA ARG A 129 7.16 -14.54 -12.61
C ARG A 129 7.06 -15.99 -13.09
N ARG A 130 7.94 -16.43 -14.00
CA ARG A 130 7.98 -17.82 -14.48
C ARG A 130 8.38 -18.78 -13.36
N GLU A 131 9.38 -18.44 -12.57
CA GLU A 131 9.81 -19.24 -11.42
C GLU A 131 8.71 -19.37 -10.36
N GLU A 132 8.01 -18.27 -10.06
CA GLU A 132 6.89 -18.28 -9.13
C GLU A 132 5.74 -19.16 -9.63
N VAL A 133 5.37 -19.06 -10.91
CA VAL A 133 4.36 -19.91 -11.53
C VAL A 133 4.76 -21.38 -11.44
N ALA A 134 5.99 -21.74 -11.80
CA ALA A 134 6.48 -23.12 -11.73
C ALA A 134 6.47 -23.66 -10.28
N ARG A 135 6.76 -22.82 -9.28
CA ARG A 135 6.67 -23.19 -7.86
C ARG A 135 5.21 -23.44 -7.44
N LEU A 136 4.28 -22.59 -7.87
CA LEU A 136 2.86 -22.74 -7.58
C LEU A 136 2.28 -23.99 -8.25
N GLU A 137 2.64 -24.27 -9.50
CA GLU A 137 2.22 -25.50 -10.20
C GLU A 137 2.67 -26.76 -9.47
N LYS A 138 3.94 -26.81 -9.01
CA LYS A 138 4.43 -27.92 -8.17
C LYS A 138 3.64 -28.07 -6.87
N ARG A 139 3.28 -26.96 -6.22
CA ARG A 139 2.48 -26.99 -4.98
C ARG A 139 1.05 -27.45 -5.23
N ILE A 140 0.41 -26.97 -6.30
CA ILE A 140 -0.93 -27.40 -6.70
C ILE A 140 -0.93 -28.90 -7.00
N LYS A 141 0.08 -29.40 -7.72
CA LYS A 141 0.21 -30.83 -8.00
C LYS A 141 0.27 -31.66 -6.70
N LYS A 142 1.14 -31.28 -5.75
CA LYS A 142 1.23 -31.96 -4.44
C LYS A 142 -0.07 -31.92 -3.65
N LEU A 143 -0.78 -30.79 -3.67
CA LEU A 143 -2.07 -30.66 -2.97
C LEU A 143 -3.16 -31.53 -3.61
N LYS A 144 -3.17 -31.67 -4.95
CA LYS A 144 -4.08 -32.57 -5.64
C LYS A 144 -3.80 -34.03 -5.30
N GLU A 145 -2.54 -34.44 -5.31
CA GLU A 145 -2.12 -35.79 -4.92
C GLU A 145 -2.53 -36.11 -3.47
N ALA A 146 -2.30 -35.18 -2.54
CA ALA A 146 -2.72 -35.34 -1.14
C ALA A 146 -4.26 -35.44 -0.99
N LEU A 147 -5.01 -34.61 -1.73
CA LEU A 147 -6.47 -34.65 -1.73
C LEU A 147 -7.01 -35.97 -2.29
N GLU A 148 -6.39 -36.50 -3.35
CA GLU A 148 -6.75 -37.80 -3.92
C GLU A 148 -6.49 -38.95 -2.93
N GLU A 149 -5.38 -38.91 -2.18
CA GLU A 149 -5.11 -39.87 -1.11
C GLU A 149 -6.12 -39.80 0.03
N GLU A 150 -6.49 -38.59 0.47
CA GLU A 150 -7.52 -38.39 1.50
C GLU A 150 -8.88 -38.91 1.05
N LEU A 151 -9.30 -38.59 -0.18
CA LEU A 151 -10.54 -39.11 -0.76
C LEU A 151 -10.55 -40.64 -0.86
N LYS A 152 -9.39 -41.24 -1.13
CA LYS A 152 -9.26 -42.69 -1.15
C LYS A 152 -9.45 -43.29 0.25
N LYS A 153 -8.80 -42.71 1.27
CA LYS A 153 -8.97 -43.12 2.68
C LYS A 153 -10.42 -42.98 3.14
N GLU A 154 -11.07 -41.88 2.80
CA GLU A 154 -12.48 -41.65 3.16
C GLU A 154 -13.41 -42.66 2.50
N ARG A 155 -13.16 -43.04 1.23
CA ARG A 155 -13.91 -44.11 0.55
C ARG A 155 -13.71 -45.47 1.21
N GLU A 156 -12.48 -45.79 1.61
CA GLU A 156 -12.15 -47.03 2.30
C GLU A 156 -12.81 -47.07 3.69
N GLU A 157 -12.77 -45.98 4.45
CA GLU A 157 -13.44 -45.85 5.75
C GLU A 157 -14.96 -45.96 5.62
N ARG A 158 -15.55 -45.31 4.62
CA ARG A 158 -16.99 -45.40 4.35
C ARG A 158 -17.39 -46.84 4.00
N ALA A 159 -16.62 -47.53 3.15
CA ALA A 159 -16.89 -48.92 2.83
C ALA A 159 -16.79 -49.83 4.06
N TYR A 160 -15.81 -49.59 4.94
CA TYR A 160 -15.67 -50.29 6.21
C TYR A 160 -16.87 -50.04 7.14
N LEU A 161 -17.30 -48.78 7.29
CA LEU A 161 -18.44 -48.41 8.11
C LEU A 161 -19.75 -48.99 7.57
N GLU A 162 -19.97 -48.96 6.25
CA GLU A 162 -21.15 -49.57 5.62
C GLU A 162 -21.21 -51.08 5.89
N LYS A 163 -20.07 -51.78 5.78
CA LYS A 163 -19.97 -53.19 6.15
C LYS A 163 -20.28 -53.40 7.63
N ARG A 164 -19.72 -52.58 8.52
CA ARG A 164 -19.94 -52.67 9.96
C ARG A 164 -21.39 -52.40 10.36
N VAL A 165 -22.04 -51.42 9.74
CA VAL A 165 -23.47 -51.12 9.93
C VAL A 165 -24.32 -52.31 9.49
N LYS A 166 -23.98 -52.96 8.37
CA LYS A 166 -24.69 -54.15 7.92
C LYS A 166 -24.55 -55.32 8.90
N GLU A 167 -23.33 -55.59 9.38
CA GLU A 167 -23.07 -56.61 10.41
C GLU A 167 -23.85 -56.32 11.69
N LEU A 168 -23.82 -55.08 12.19
CA LEU A 168 -24.54 -54.68 13.39
C LEU A 168 -26.06 -54.76 13.21
N SER A 169 -26.58 -54.44 12.02
CA SER A 169 -28.00 -54.59 11.68
C SER A 169 -28.43 -56.06 11.70
N GLU A 170 -27.59 -56.97 11.19
CA GLU A 170 -27.82 -58.42 11.24
C GLU A 170 -27.74 -58.94 12.70
N GLU A 171 -26.75 -58.49 13.48
CA GLU A 171 -26.66 -58.80 14.92
C GLU A 171 -27.89 -58.31 15.70
N LEU A 172 -28.38 -57.10 15.41
CA LEU A 172 -29.58 -56.55 16.04
C LEU A 172 -30.84 -57.33 15.67
N LYS A 173 -31.00 -57.72 14.41
CA LYS A 173 -32.11 -58.60 13.98
C LYS A 173 -32.06 -59.96 14.66
N ALA A 174 -30.87 -60.46 15.00
CA ALA A 174 -30.70 -61.73 15.71
C ALA A 174 -30.94 -61.62 17.23
N LYS A 175 -30.87 -60.40 17.81
CA LYS A 175 -31.09 -60.19 19.25
C LYS A 175 -32.57 -60.19 19.59
N LYS A 176 -33.01 -61.28 20.23
CA LYS A 176 -34.33 -61.35 20.87
C LYS A 176 -34.31 -60.65 22.22
N VAL A 177 -35.40 -59.94 22.52
CA VAL A 177 -35.61 -59.23 23.77
C VAL A 177 -36.67 -59.95 24.60
N LYS A 178 -36.38 -60.12 25.89
CA LYS A 178 -37.37 -60.60 26.86
C LYS A 178 -38.18 -59.42 27.37
N LEU A 179 -39.48 -59.48 27.14
CA LEU A 179 -40.45 -58.52 27.67
C LEU A 179 -41.30 -59.22 28.71
N ARG A 180 -41.56 -58.54 29.82
CA ARG A 180 -42.58 -58.95 30.78
C ARG A 180 -43.72 -57.95 30.75
N PHE A 181 -44.92 -58.42 30.50
CA PHE A 181 -46.11 -57.56 30.46
C PHE A 181 -46.48 -57.12 31.88
N LEU A 182 -46.65 -55.82 32.09
CA LEU A 182 -47.10 -55.22 33.34
C LEU A 182 -48.63 -55.09 33.38
N LYS A 183 -49.28 -55.03 32.21
CA LYS A 183 -50.73 -54.93 32.03
C LYS A 183 -51.18 -55.93 30.95
N ASP A 184 -52.46 -56.28 30.95
CA ASP A 184 -53.04 -57.10 29.89
C ASP A 184 -52.95 -56.38 28.54
N TYR A 185 -52.44 -57.08 27.53
CA TYR A 185 -52.33 -56.61 26.15
C TYR A 185 -53.10 -57.58 25.23
N PRO A 186 -54.38 -57.30 24.95
CA PRO A 186 -55.23 -58.18 24.16
C PRO A 186 -54.70 -58.34 22.73
N PRO A 187 -54.94 -59.50 22.08
CA PRO A 187 -55.83 -60.58 22.51
C PRO A 187 -55.19 -61.67 23.38
N PHE A 188 -53.85 -61.72 23.46
CA PHE A 188 -53.14 -62.95 23.85
C PHE A 188 -52.18 -62.80 25.05
N TYR A 189 -51.83 -61.59 25.47
CA TYR A 189 -50.81 -61.40 26.50
C TYR A 189 -51.43 -60.89 27.80
N LYS A 190 -51.17 -61.60 28.90
CA LYS A 190 -51.67 -61.25 30.24
C LYS A 190 -50.56 -60.61 31.09
N ALA A 191 -50.96 -59.79 32.05
CA ALA A 191 -50.05 -59.22 33.04
C ALA A 191 -49.24 -60.33 33.75
N GLY A 192 -47.94 -60.13 33.86
CA GLY A 192 -46.97 -61.07 34.42
C GLY A 192 -46.37 -62.06 33.41
N MET A 193 -46.91 -62.18 32.20
CA MET A 193 -46.39 -63.07 31.15
C MET A 193 -45.08 -62.54 30.57
N THR A 194 -44.10 -63.42 30.38
CA THR A 194 -42.81 -63.10 29.77
C THR A 194 -42.70 -63.74 28.40
N ILE A 195 -42.36 -62.96 27.38
CA ILE A 195 -42.15 -63.43 26.01
C ILE A 195 -40.78 -63.02 25.49
N GLU A 196 -40.27 -63.77 24.52
CA GLU A 196 -39.11 -63.37 23.72
C GLU A 196 -39.57 -62.91 22.34
N THR A 197 -39.23 -61.69 21.95
CA THR A 197 -39.55 -61.14 20.62
C THR A 197 -38.30 -60.65 19.91
N ALA A 198 -38.25 -60.81 18.58
CA ALA A 198 -37.23 -60.20 17.72
C ALA A 198 -37.67 -58.83 17.16
N ASP A 199 -38.93 -58.44 17.37
CA ASP A 199 -39.48 -57.17 16.91
C ASP A 199 -39.14 -56.05 17.92
N LEU A 200 -37.94 -55.48 17.76
CA LEU A 200 -37.43 -54.41 18.63
C LEU A 200 -38.29 -53.13 18.61
N PRO A 201 -38.75 -52.62 17.45
CA PRO A 201 -39.65 -51.46 17.42
C PRO A 201 -40.91 -51.66 18.25
N TRP A 202 -41.60 -52.79 18.07
CA TRP A 202 -42.79 -53.13 18.84
C TRP A 202 -42.48 -53.30 20.35
N ALA A 203 -41.35 -53.93 20.67
CA ALA A 203 -40.90 -54.09 22.05
C ALA A 203 -40.66 -52.74 22.75
N PHE A 204 -40.00 -51.80 22.08
CA PHE A 204 -39.74 -50.47 22.64
C PHE A 204 -41.02 -49.64 22.77
N GLU A 205 -41.97 -49.77 21.85
CA GLU A 205 -43.28 -49.13 21.95
C GLU A 205 -44.06 -49.60 23.18
N LEU A 206 -44.05 -50.91 23.45
CA LEU A 206 -44.68 -51.50 24.64
C LEU A 206 -43.99 -51.07 25.96
N ILE A 207 -42.67 -50.91 25.94
CA ILE A 207 -41.91 -50.41 27.09
C ILE A 207 -42.22 -48.93 27.35
N ASN A 208 -42.18 -48.10 26.31
CA ASN A 208 -42.42 -46.66 26.43
C ASN A 208 -43.85 -46.33 26.83
N SER A 209 -44.82 -47.14 26.41
CA SER A 209 -46.23 -47.02 26.82
C SER A 209 -46.50 -47.57 28.23
N GLY A 210 -45.49 -48.14 28.89
CA GLY A 210 -45.61 -48.72 30.24
C GLY A 210 -46.48 -49.98 30.28
N VAL A 211 -46.65 -50.67 29.14
CA VAL A 211 -47.40 -51.92 29.03
C VAL A 211 -46.51 -53.12 29.36
N ALA A 212 -45.21 -53.04 29.07
CA ALA A 212 -44.23 -54.07 29.39
C ALA A 212 -42.94 -53.49 29.99
N GLU A 213 -42.18 -54.31 30.70
CA GLU A 213 -40.83 -54.00 31.16
C GLU A 213 -39.79 -54.88 30.44
N TYR A 214 -38.62 -54.31 30.19
CA TYR A 214 -37.47 -55.05 29.65
C TYR A 214 -36.85 -55.93 30.74
N VAL A 215 -36.82 -57.25 30.53
CA VAL A 215 -36.15 -58.18 31.45
C VAL A 215 -34.71 -58.32 31.02
N LEU A 216 -33.80 -57.61 31.71
CA LEU A 216 -32.36 -57.71 31.48
C LEU A 216 -31.91 -59.17 31.60
N PRO A 217 -31.23 -59.75 30.59
CA PRO A 217 -30.53 -61.01 30.79
C PRO A 217 -29.48 -60.81 31.89
N PRO A 218 -29.16 -61.86 32.69
CA PRO A 218 -28.10 -61.77 33.70
C PRO A 218 -26.81 -61.32 33.02
N LYS A 219 -26.25 -60.21 33.49
CA LYS A 219 -25.06 -59.56 32.91
C LYS A 219 -23.93 -60.60 32.74
N PRO A 220 -23.49 -60.93 31.52
CA PRO A 220 -22.19 -61.58 31.37
C PRO A 220 -21.12 -60.62 31.89
N LYS A 221 -20.18 -61.14 32.69
CA LYS A 221 -19.01 -60.40 33.15
C LYS A 221 -18.19 -60.02 31.90
N VAL A 222 -18.35 -58.79 31.43
CA VAL A 222 -17.50 -58.23 30.39
C VAL A 222 -16.22 -57.77 31.07
N GLU A 223 -15.12 -58.45 30.76
CA GLU A 223 -13.78 -57.94 31.02
C GLU A 223 -13.62 -56.63 30.24
N VAL A 224 -13.59 -55.52 30.97
CA VAL A 224 -13.36 -54.20 30.41
C VAL A 224 -11.90 -54.15 29.96
N ALA A 225 -11.67 -54.18 28.65
CA ALA A 225 -10.37 -53.87 28.08
C ALA A 225 -9.91 -52.50 28.62
N PRO A 226 -8.62 -52.34 29.01
CA PRO A 226 -8.15 -51.12 29.64
C PRO A 226 -8.40 -49.92 28.73
N VAL A 227 -9.21 -48.99 29.23
CA VAL A 227 -9.42 -47.68 28.62
C VAL A 227 -8.04 -47.03 28.50
N ARG A 228 -7.57 -46.83 27.26
CA ARG A 228 -6.37 -46.04 27.00
C ARG A 228 -6.68 -44.61 27.43
N MET A 229 -6.22 -44.24 28.61
CA MET A 229 -6.46 -42.90 29.15
C MET A 229 -5.55 -41.91 28.42
N GLY A 230 -6.16 -40.95 27.72
CA GLY A 230 -5.46 -39.77 27.19
C GLY A 230 -4.92 -38.87 28.32
N LEU A 231 -4.66 -37.59 28.01
CA LEU A 231 -4.11 -36.64 28.99
C LEU A 231 -5.01 -36.51 30.24
N GLY A 232 -4.49 -36.97 31.37
CA GLY A 232 -5.15 -36.96 32.67
C GLY A 232 -4.67 -35.80 33.55
N HIS A 233 -5.05 -35.87 34.83
CA HIS A 233 -4.70 -34.84 35.80
C HIS A 233 -3.18 -34.75 36.06
N ALA A 234 -2.49 -35.89 36.04
CA ALA A 234 -1.04 -35.95 36.26
C ALA A 234 -0.28 -35.30 35.09
N GLU A 235 -0.70 -35.55 33.85
CA GLU A 235 -0.13 -34.95 32.65
C GLU A 235 -0.38 -33.44 32.62
N LYS A 236 -1.57 -32.98 33.05
CA LYS A 236 -1.89 -31.56 33.22
C LYS A 236 -0.89 -30.86 34.14
N GLN A 237 -0.65 -31.41 35.33
CA GLN A 237 0.27 -30.81 36.30
C GLN A 237 1.70 -30.73 35.76
N ARG A 238 2.16 -31.73 34.99
CA ARG A 238 3.49 -31.73 34.35
C ARG A 238 3.59 -30.64 33.28
N LEU A 239 2.59 -30.53 32.41
CA LEU A 239 2.56 -29.49 31.36
C LEU A 239 2.44 -28.10 31.96
N GLU A 240 1.64 -27.92 33.01
CA GLU A 240 1.48 -26.67 33.73
C GLU A 240 2.79 -26.22 34.40
N THR A 241 3.48 -27.13 35.09
CA THR A 241 4.80 -26.86 35.68
C THR A 241 5.79 -26.42 34.60
N ARG A 242 5.78 -27.09 33.45
CA ARG A 242 6.68 -26.76 32.33
C ARG A 242 6.32 -25.41 31.69
N PHE A 243 5.04 -25.12 31.54
CA PHE A 243 4.52 -23.87 30.99
C PHE A 243 5.05 -22.67 31.76
N PHE A 244 4.89 -22.69 33.09
CA PHE A 244 5.37 -21.62 33.95
C PHE A 244 6.90 -21.53 33.97
N ALA A 245 7.61 -22.66 33.90
CA ALA A 245 9.07 -22.65 33.80
C ALA A 245 9.57 -21.97 32.50
N GLU A 246 8.92 -22.23 31.37
CA GLU A 246 9.28 -21.59 30.09
C GLU A 246 8.93 -20.09 30.06
N LEU A 247 7.78 -19.70 30.63
CA LEU A 247 7.44 -18.28 30.78
C LEU A 247 8.43 -17.55 31.69
N ALA A 248 8.83 -18.16 32.80
CA ALA A 248 9.82 -17.60 33.72
C ALA A 248 11.18 -17.38 33.03
N ARG A 249 11.62 -18.31 32.17
CA ARG A 249 12.85 -18.14 31.35
C ARG A 249 12.77 -16.93 30.42
N ARG A 250 11.57 -16.54 29.99
CA ARG A 250 11.32 -15.39 29.11
C ARG A 250 11.05 -14.11 29.90
N GLY A 251 11.24 -14.13 31.22
CA GLY A 251 11.05 -12.98 32.10
C GLY A 251 9.60 -12.69 32.47
N ILE A 252 8.67 -13.63 32.21
CA ILE A 252 7.25 -13.49 32.56
C ILE A 252 6.99 -14.26 33.86
N GLY A 253 6.72 -13.53 34.95
CA GLY A 253 6.40 -14.14 36.24
C GLY A 253 5.03 -14.84 36.26
N VAL A 254 4.84 -15.79 37.18
CA VAL A 254 3.57 -16.55 37.33
C VAL A 254 2.39 -15.62 37.60
N ASP A 255 2.56 -14.64 38.49
CA ASP A 255 1.50 -13.68 38.84
C ASP A 255 1.16 -12.75 37.66
N GLU A 256 2.16 -12.38 36.87
CA GLU A 256 1.93 -11.59 35.66
C GLU A 256 1.22 -12.40 34.57
N ALA A 257 1.58 -13.68 34.41
CA ALA A 257 0.93 -14.58 33.47
C ALA A 257 -0.55 -14.80 33.81
N LYS A 258 -0.88 -14.92 35.11
CA LYS A 258 -2.26 -14.99 35.58
C LYS A 258 -3.00 -13.68 35.35
N LYS A 259 -2.40 -12.53 35.70
CA LYS A 259 -3.00 -11.19 35.53
C LYS A 259 -3.32 -10.86 34.07
N ARG A 260 -2.47 -11.32 33.13
CA ARG A 260 -2.64 -11.09 31.69
C ARG A 260 -3.48 -12.16 30.97
N GLY A 261 -3.98 -13.17 31.70
CA GLY A 261 -4.83 -14.21 31.12
C GLY A 261 -4.08 -15.33 30.37
N TYR A 262 -2.74 -15.36 30.40
CA TYR A 262 -1.96 -16.40 29.70
C TYR A 262 -2.19 -17.79 30.28
N TYR A 263 -2.47 -17.88 31.58
CA TYR A 263 -2.84 -19.16 32.19
C TYR A 263 -4.17 -19.69 31.67
N GLN A 264 -5.14 -18.80 31.39
CA GLN A 264 -6.41 -19.21 30.80
C GLN A 264 -6.19 -19.74 29.37
N MET A 265 -5.34 -19.09 28.58
CA MET A 265 -4.96 -19.60 27.25
C MET A 265 -4.35 -21.00 27.32
N PHE A 266 -3.49 -21.27 28.30
CA PHE A 266 -2.96 -22.61 28.53
C PHE A 266 -4.04 -23.63 28.88
N LEU A 267 -4.99 -23.28 29.74
CA LEU A 267 -6.09 -24.19 30.12
C LEU A 267 -6.98 -24.52 28.92
N ASP A 268 -7.32 -23.52 28.10
CA ASP A 268 -8.15 -23.68 26.91
C ASP A 268 -7.46 -24.61 25.89
N GLU A 269 -6.16 -24.40 25.66
CA GLU A 269 -5.37 -25.21 24.73
C GLU A 269 -5.13 -26.63 25.28
N PHE A 270 -4.99 -26.79 26.60
CA PHE A 270 -4.90 -28.11 27.24
C PHE A 270 -6.18 -28.93 27.07
N GLU A 271 -7.37 -28.34 27.27
CA GLU A 271 -8.64 -29.06 27.07
C GLU A 271 -8.82 -29.46 25.59
N ARG A 272 -8.36 -28.61 24.67
CA ARG A 272 -8.30 -28.96 23.24
C ARG A 272 -7.40 -30.17 22.99
N TRP A 273 -6.16 -30.16 23.49
CA TRP A 273 -5.24 -31.31 23.36
C TRP A 273 -5.81 -32.57 23.99
N ARG A 274 -6.48 -32.45 25.14
CA ARG A 274 -7.14 -33.57 25.81
C ARG A 274 -8.23 -34.20 24.95
N GLY A 275 -8.97 -33.39 24.19
CA GLY A 275 -9.93 -33.86 23.19
C GLY A 275 -9.25 -34.57 22.01
N GLU A 276 -8.18 -33.98 21.46
CA GLU A 276 -7.42 -34.52 20.33
C GLU A 276 -6.72 -35.84 20.67
N PHE A 277 -6.18 -35.98 21.88
CA PHE A 277 -5.41 -37.15 22.33
C PHE A 277 -6.23 -38.18 23.12
N LYS A 278 -7.57 -38.14 23.04
CA LYS A 278 -8.46 -39.02 23.83
C LYS A 278 -8.19 -40.53 23.66
N ASN A 279 -7.64 -40.94 22.52
CA ASN A 279 -7.36 -42.34 22.17
C ASN A 279 -5.86 -42.65 21.98
N VAL A 280 -4.98 -41.69 22.28
CA VAL A 280 -3.52 -41.82 22.14
C VAL A 280 -2.94 -42.27 23.48
N PRO A 281 -1.92 -43.15 23.50
CA PRO A 281 -1.20 -43.48 24.74
C PRO A 281 -0.72 -42.20 25.45
N SER A 282 -0.89 -42.13 26.78
CA SER A 282 -0.64 -40.91 27.56
C SER A 282 0.78 -40.37 27.39
N GLU A 283 1.78 -41.23 27.19
CA GLU A 283 3.18 -40.85 27.03
C GLU A 283 3.45 -40.17 25.68
N GLU A 284 2.88 -40.69 24.59
CA GLU A 284 2.98 -40.11 23.25
C GLU A 284 2.17 -38.81 23.14
N ALA A 285 1.00 -38.78 23.79
CA ALA A 285 0.19 -37.57 23.92
C ALA A 285 0.93 -36.47 24.68
N LEU A 286 1.64 -36.83 25.76
CA LEU A 286 2.42 -35.89 26.57
C LEU A 286 3.59 -35.31 25.78
N GLU A 287 4.35 -36.13 25.05
CA GLU A 287 5.49 -35.66 24.25
C GLU A 287 5.03 -34.68 23.15
N THR A 288 3.93 -35.01 22.48
CA THR A 288 3.35 -34.14 21.44
C THR A 288 2.87 -32.82 22.05
N SER A 289 2.19 -32.88 23.20
CA SER A 289 1.74 -31.69 23.93
C SER A 289 2.89 -30.80 24.40
N MET A 290 4.04 -31.39 24.77
CA MET A 290 5.23 -30.61 25.13
C MET A 290 5.79 -29.81 23.95
N LYS A 291 5.72 -30.34 22.71
CA LYS A 291 6.13 -29.61 21.50
C LYS A 291 5.17 -28.46 21.20
N LEU A 292 3.86 -28.70 21.34
CA LEU A 292 2.83 -27.67 21.15
C LEU A 292 2.91 -26.56 22.20
N LEU A 293 3.27 -26.91 23.44
CA LEU A 293 3.48 -25.94 24.51
C LEU A 293 4.56 -24.90 24.16
N GLY A 294 5.65 -25.33 23.50
CA GLY A 294 6.67 -24.40 23.02
C GLY A 294 6.12 -23.34 22.06
N SER A 295 5.21 -23.75 21.16
CA SER A 295 4.57 -22.85 20.20
C SER A 295 3.63 -21.86 20.89
N LEU A 296 2.86 -22.32 21.89
CA LEU A 296 2.00 -21.45 22.70
C LEU A 296 2.81 -20.39 23.45
N VAL A 297 3.95 -20.78 24.02
CA VAL A 297 4.83 -19.84 24.73
C VAL A 297 5.44 -18.81 23.76
N ASP A 298 5.81 -19.21 22.54
CA ASP A 298 6.26 -18.28 21.48
C ASP A 298 5.20 -17.25 21.10
N GLU A 299 3.94 -17.65 21.06
CA GLU A 299 2.82 -16.75 20.80
C GLU A 299 2.61 -15.76 21.96
N ILE A 300 2.63 -16.26 23.20
CA ILE A 300 2.52 -15.42 24.40
C ILE A 300 3.66 -14.39 24.44
N GLU A 301 4.89 -14.78 24.11
CA GLU A 301 6.02 -13.85 24.08
C GLU A 301 5.81 -12.72 23.05
N LYS A 302 5.27 -13.03 21.87
CA LYS A 302 4.95 -12.01 20.85
C LYS A 302 3.90 -11.04 21.36
N ILE A 303 2.85 -11.53 22.03
CA ILE A 303 1.82 -10.70 22.65
C ILE A 303 2.42 -9.85 23.77
N HIS A 304 3.29 -10.44 24.58
CA HIS A 304 3.89 -9.77 25.73
C HIS A 304 4.86 -8.65 25.33
N LYS A 305 5.63 -8.87 24.26
CA LYS A 305 6.56 -7.89 23.68
C LYS A 305 5.88 -6.89 22.73
N ALA A 306 4.60 -7.06 22.42
CA ALA A 306 3.86 -6.09 21.64
C ALA A 306 3.82 -4.74 22.38
N PRO A 307 4.12 -3.62 21.70
CA PRO A 307 4.12 -2.31 22.33
C PRO A 307 2.73 -2.00 22.90
N LYS A 308 2.67 -1.62 24.18
CA LYS A 308 1.40 -1.25 24.86
C LYS A 308 0.67 -0.17 24.05
N PRO A 309 -0.65 -0.28 23.85
CA PRO A 309 -1.43 0.78 23.24
C PRO A 309 -1.31 2.05 24.09
N ARG A 310 -0.74 3.11 23.52
CA ARG A 310 -0.60 4.42 24.17
C ARG A 310 -2.01 4.99 24.38
N LEU A 311 -2.38 5.25 25.64
CA LEU A 311 -3.55 6.07 25.96
C LEU A 311 -3.31 7.46 25.37
N LEU A 312 -4.22 7.90 24.50
CA LEU A 312 -4.09 9.12 23.73
C LEU A 312 -4.37 10.36 24.61
N PRO A 313 -3.57 11.43 24.52
CA PRO A 313 -3.88 12.70 25.16
C PRO A 313 -5.16 13.34 24.56
N PRO A 314 -5.81 14.26 25.29
CA PRO A 314 -7.05 14.90 24.85
C PRO A 314 -6.86 15.66 23.53
N ILE A 315 -7.84 15.50 22.64
CA ILE A 315 -7.88 16.13 21.31
C ILE A 315 -8.04 17.65 21.49
N PRO A 316 -7.27 18.50 20.78
CA PRO A 316 -7.50 19.94 20.78
C PRO A 316 -8.88 20.27 20.22
N GLU A 317 -9.73 20.94 21.01
CA GLU A 317 -11.09 21.32 20.59
C GLU A 317 -11.10 22.45 19.54
N LYS A 318 -9.96 23.13 19.34
CA LYS A 318 -9.81 24.29 18.47
C LYS A 318 -8.72 24.09 17.42
N CYS A 319 -8.94 24.69 16.26
CA CYS A 319 -8.02 24.71 15.14
C CYS A 319 -6.76 25.50 15.52
N PRO A 320 -5.55 24.94 15.33
CA PRO A 320 -4.30 25.62 15.67
C PRO A 320 -3.98 26.83 14.79
N ILE A 321 -4.67 27.01 13.66
CA ILE A 321 -4.41 28.08 12.69
C ILE A 321 -5.32 29.29 12.93
N ASP A 322 -6.61 29.04 13.13
CA ASP A 322 -7.63 30.11 13.20
C ASP A 322 -8.45 30.11 14.49
N GLY A 323 -8.23 29.15 15.41
CA GLY A 323 -8.92 29.06 16.69
C GLY A 323 -10.38 28.57 16.62
N THR A 324 -10.90 28.27 15.42
CA THR A 324 -12.29 27.80 15.26
C THR A 324 -12.47 26.35 15.75
N PRO A 325 -13.68 25.94 16.18
CA PRO A 325 -13.90 24.59 16.70
C PRO A 325 -13.58 23.52 15.66
N LEU A 326 -12.82 22.49 16.05
CA LEU A 326 -12.57 21.34 15.20
C LEU A 326 -13.70 20.33 15.33
N ARG A 327 -14.25 19.90 14.19
CA ARG A 327 -15.25 18.83 14.14
C ARG A 327 -14.67 17.64 13.39
N GLN A 328 -14.90 16.44 13.93
CA GLN A 328 -14.52 15.22 13.22
C GLN A 328 -15.42 15.05 12.00
N VAL A 329 -14.81 14.96 10.82
CA VAL A 329 -15.55 14.79 9.57
C VAL A 329 -15.58 13.31 9.22
N LYS A 330 -16.74 12.84 8.76
CA LYS A 330 -16.92 11.46 8.28
C LYS A 330 -16.85 11.35 6.75
N LYS A 331 -16.97 12.49 6.06
CA LYS A 331 -17.00 12.57 4.60
C LYS A 331 -16.15 13.73 4.13
N LEU A 332 -15.38 13.52 3.06
CA LEU A 332 -14.55 14.55 2.45
C LEU A 332 -15.18 14.98 1.12
N PRO A 333 -15.47 16.26 0.89
CA PRO A 333 -15.84 16.73 -0.43
C PRO A 333 -14.63 16.69 -1.38
N ILE A 334 -14.84 16.24 -2.62
CA ILE A 334 -13.80 16.16 -3.65
C ILE A 334 -14.23 16.93 -4.87
N GLY A 335 -13.31 17.77 -5.34
CA GLY A 335 -13.44 18.49 -6.59
C GLY A 335 -14.18 19.81 -6.43
N PRO A 336 -14.19 20.59 -7.50
CA PRO A 336 -14.97 20.27 -8.69
C PRO A 336 -14.36 19.16 -9.57
N ILE A 337 -15.02 18.01 -9.67
CA ILE A 337 -14.62 16.91 -10.59
C ILE A 337 -15.37 17.09 -11.90
N PRO A 338 -14.70 17.14 -13.07
CA PRO A 338 -15.39 17.33 -14.34
C PRO A 338 -16.35 16.17 -14.63
N ILE A 339 -17.63 16.50 -14.85
CA ILE A 339 -18.66 15.52 -15.19
C ILE A 339 -18.54 15.17 -16.67
N ARG A 340 -18.50 13.88 -16.99
CA ARG A 340 -18.76 13.41 -18.36
C ARG A 340 -20.17 12.85 -18.40
N LEU A 341 -21.10 13.64 -18.92
CA LEU A 341 -22.46 13.17 -19.21
C LEU A 341 -22.43 12.26 -20.44
N SER A 342 -23.35 11.31 -20.52
CA SER A 342 -23.56 10.57 -21.77
C SER A 342 -24.18 11.50 -22.82
N ALA A 343 -24.00 11.18 -24.11
CA ALA A 343 -24.61 11.96 -25.19
C ALA A 343 -26.14 12.05 -25.06
N GLU A 344 -26.78 10.99 -24.57
CA GLU A 344 -28.23 10.94 -24.31
C GLU A 344 -28.66 11.90 -23.18
N GLU A 345 -27.86 12.02 -22.10
CA GLU A 345 -28.14 12.94 -21.00
C GLU A 345 -27.88 14.41 -21.36
N GLU A 346 -26.86 14.68 -22.18
CA GLU A 346 -26.61 16.02 -22.71
C GLU A 346 -27.77 16.49 -23.60
N GLU A 347 -28.26 15.60 -24.49
CA GLU A 347 -29.39 15.89 -25.37
C GLU A 347 -30.69 16.08 -24.58
N LEU A 348 -30.96 15.23 -23.58
CA LEU A 348 -32.13 15.35 -22.71
C LEU A 348 -32.13 16.68 -21.94
N ARG A 349 -30.98 17.08 -21.38
CA ARG A 349 -30.85 18.35 -20.65
C ARG A 349 -30.98 19.56 -21.57
N ALA A 350 -30.38 19.50 -22.76
CA ALA A 350 -30.54 20.54 -23.78
C ALA A 350 -32.01 20.70 -24.18
N ARG A 351 -32.75 19.59 -24.34
CA ARG A 351 -34.19 19.59 -24.66
C ARG A 351 -35.05 20.14 -23.53
N MET A 352 -34.63 19.94 -22.28
CA MET A 352 -35.31 20.47 -21.08
C MET A 352 -34.83 21.87 -20.66
N GLY A 353 -33.89 22.49 -21.38
CA GLY A 353 -33.33 23.80 -21.04
C GLY A 353 -32.52 23.83 -19.74
N LEU A 354 -32.03 22.67 -19.28
CA LEU A 354 -31.22 22.56 -18.08
C LEU A 354 -29.74 22.79 -18.40
N PRO A 355 -29.02 23.61 -17.61
CA PRO A 355 -27.59 23.82 -17.83
C PRO A 355 -26.81 22.51 -17.65
N ILE A 356 -25.77 22.32 -18.47
CA ILE A 356 -24.84 21.20 -18.37
C ILE A 356 -23.90 21.45 -17.19
N PRO A 357 -24.00 20.68 -16.09
CA PRO A 357 -23.11 20.84 -14.94
C PRO A 357 -21.70 20.44 -15.36
N LYS A 358 -20.76 21.38 -15.26
CA LYS A 358 -19.36 21.14 -15.63
C LYS A 358 -18.61 20.33 -14.57
N TYR A 359 -19.07 20.37 -13.33
CA TYR A 359 -18.40 19.74 -12.20
C TYR A 359 -19.37 19.18 -11.17
N GLU A 360 -19.02 18.04 -10.57
CA GLU A 360 -19.70 17.44 -9.43
C GLU A 360 -18.77 17.46 -8.23
N MET A 361 -19.34 17.65 -7.03
CA MET A 361 -18.63 17.46 -5.79
C MET A 361 -19.00 16.11 -5.23
N VAL A 362 -18.02 15.20 -5.26
CA VAL A 362 -18.22 13.82 -4.81
C VAL A 362 -17.77 13.73 -3.35
N GLU A 363 -18.65 13.28 -2.48
CA GLU A 363 -18.30 13.00 -1.08
C GLU A 363 -17.70 11.59 -0.97
N ILE A 364 -16.51 11.47 -0.38
CA ILE A 364 -15.94 10.16 -0.03
C ILE A 364 -15.98 9.95 1.47
N GLU A 365 -16.47 8.78 1.87
CA GLU A 365 -16.47 8.33 3.27
C GLU A 365 -15.05 8.06 3.76
N ILE A 366 -14.73 8.63 4.92
CA ILE A 366 -13.46 8.45 5.59
C ILE A 366 -13.51 7.12 6.36
N PRO A 367 -12.55 6.20 6.11
CA PRO A 367 -12.57 4.88 6.75
C PRO A 367 -12.43 5.02 8.27
N PRO A 368 -13.01 4.09 9.05
CA PRO A 368 -13.02 4.15 10.51
C PRO A 368 -11.62 4.09 11.14
N THR A 369 -10.61 3.67 10.37
CA THR A 369 -9.20 3.66 10.78
C THR A 369 -8.56 5.05 10.76
N MET A 370 -9.20 6.03 10.11
CA MET A 370 -8.72 7.41 10.02
C MET A 370 -9.58 8.35 10.88
N ARG A 371 -8.92 9.30 11.55
CA ARG A 371 -9.59 10.40 12.25
C ARG A 371 -9.19 11.71 11.62
N VAL A 372 -10.12 12.29 10.86
CA VAL A 372 -9.94 13.56 10.16
C VAL A 372 -10.83 14.61 10.81
N PHE A 373 -10.26 15.78 11.06
CA PHE A 373 -10.93 16.93 11.62
C PHE A 373 -10.90 18.06 10.60
N ALA A 374 -11.99 18.81 10.50
CA ALA A 374 -12.05 20.04 9.74
C ALA A 374 -12.49 21.18 10.64
N CYS A 375 -12.00 22.38 10.31
CA CYS A 375 -12.53 23.62 10.84
C CYS A 375 -13.51 24.25 9.82
N GLU A 376 -14.16 25.35 10.20
CA GLU A 376 -15.14 26.06 9.35
C GLU A 376 -14.54 26.71 8.10
N LYS A 377 -13.21 26.86 8.04
CA LYS A 377 -12.45 27.41 6.90
C LYS A 377 -11.76 26.32 6.06
N ASP A 378 -12.26 25.09 6.13
CA ASP A 378 -11.75 23.93 5.37
C ASP A 378 -10.28 23.55 5.65
N HIS A 379 -9.71 23.97 6.78
CA HIS A 379 -8.43 23.42 7.22
C HIS A 379 -8.62 21.97 7.67
N LEU A 380 -7.99 21.04 6.96
CA LEU A 380 -8.07 19.62 7.26
C LEU A 380 -6.88 19.17 8.12
N PHE A 381 -7.19 18.47 9.20
CA PHE A 381 -6.22 17.88 10.10
C PHE A 381 -6.41 16.38 10.18
N GLU A 382 -5.30 15.65 10.13
CA GLU A 382 -5.28 14.23 10.43
C GLU A 382 -4.70 14.03 11.83
N LEU A 383 -5.38 13.25 12.66
CA LEU A 383 -4.80 12.80 13.92
C LEU A 383 -3.85 11.62 13.65
N VAL A 384 -2.56 11.89 13.66
CA VAL A 384 -1.51 10.87 13.54
C VAL A 384 -0.89 10.68 14.91
N ASP A 385 -1.05 9.48 15.46
CA ASP A 385 -0.70 9.14 16.84
C ASP A 385 -1.39 10.08 17.84
N THR A 386 -0.71 11.18 18.19
CA THR A 386 -1.12 12.15 19.23
C THR A 386 -1.10 13.60 18.76
N ARG A 387 -0.80 13.83 17.47
CA ARG A 387 -0.66 15.18 16.91
C ARG A 387 -1.66 15.39 15.80
N LEU A 388 -2.32 16.54 15.83
CA LEU A 388 -3.07 17.03 14.67
C LEU A 388 -2.05 17.56 13.65
N VAL A 389 -1.97 16.89 12.52
CA VAL A 389 -1.12 17.30 11.41
C VAL A 389 -2.02 17.92 10.35
N GLN A 390 -1.77 19.18 10.00
CA GLN A 390 -2.46 19.81 8.89
C GLN A 390 -2.11 19.07 7.59
N ARG A 391 -3.12 18.70 6.81
CA ARG A 391 -2.96 18.02 5.53
C ARG A 391 -3.73 18.75 4.44
N THR A 392 -3.26 18.63 3.22
CA THR A 392 -4.00 19.12 2.06
C THR A 392 -5.19 18.17 1.76
N PRO A 393 -6.28 18.67 1.16
CA PRO A 393 -7.40 17.82 0.72
C PRO A 393 -6.95 16.66 -0.15
N GLU A 394 -6.01 16.90 -1.07
CA GLU A 394 -5.46 15.87 -1.95
C GLU A 394 -4.71 14.76 -1.19
N PHE A 395 -3.97 15.11 -0.14
CA PHE A 395 -3.28 14.13 0.69
C PHE A 395 -4.26 13.22 1.43
N ILE A 396 -5.28 13.82 2.07
CA ILE A 396 -6.30 13.05 2.80
C ILE A 396 -7.04 12.13 1.83
N TYR A 397 -7.44 12.63 0.67
CA TYR A 397 -8.07 11.85 -0.38
C TYR A 397 -7.25 10.61 -0.79
N ARG A 398 -5.98 10.80 -1.17
CA ARG A 398 -5.10 9.68 -1.55
C ARG A 398 -4.89 8.68 -0.41
N LYS A 399 -4.96 9.14 0.84
CA LYS A 399 -4.83 8.26 2.01
C LYS A 399 -6.11 7.48 2.28
N VAL A 400 -7.27 8.13 2.17
CA VAL A 400 -8.60 7.51 2.27
C VAL A 400 -8.73 6.38 1.24
N ILE A 401 -8.36 6.59 -0.02
CA ILE A 401 -8.39 5.52 -1.04
C ILE A 401 -7.51 4.33 -0.64
N ARG A 402 -6.29 4.59 -0.15
CA ARG A 402 -5.35 3.54 0.25
C ARG A 402 -5.86 2.74 1.45
N GLU A 403 -6.36 3.41 2.48
CA GLU A 403 -6.89 2.74 3.67
C GLU A 403 -8.17 1.97 3.36
N THR A 404 -9.07 2.52 2.54
CA THR A 404 -10.26 1.80 2.06
C THR A 404 -9.87 0.57 1.23
N ALA A 405 -8.83 0.65 0.39
CA ALA A 405 -8.31 -0.50 -0.35
C ALA A 405 -7.68 -1.57 0.56
N LYS A 406 -7.01 -1.17 1.65
CA LYS A 406 -6.49 -2.10 2.67
C LYS A 406 -7.63 -2.82 3.39
N ILE A 407 -8.64 -2.09 3.86
CA ILE A 407 -9.80 -2.65 4.57
C ILE A 407 -10.56 -3.63 3.67
N ARG A 408 -10.72 -3.30 2.38
CA ARG A 408 -11.38 -4.18 1.39
C ARG A 408 -10.51 -5.35 0.92
N GLY A 409 -9.29 -5.51 1.45
CA GLY A 409 -8.38 -6.60 1.08
C GLY A 409 -7.90 -6.57 -0.38
N LEU A 410 -8.05 -5.44 -1.07
CA LEU A 410 -7.64 -5.25 -2.47
C LEU A 410 -6.11 -5.10 -2.61
N LEU A 411 -5.42 -4.77 -1.51
CA LEU A 411 -3.96 -4.73 -1.41
C LEU A 411 -3.43 -5.97 -0.66
N LYS A 412 -3.45 -7.15 -1.32
CA LYS A 412 -2.81 -8.38 -0.81
C LYS A 412 -1.30 -8.51 -1.14
N ALA A 413 -0.69 -7.51 -1.76
CA ALA A 413 0.75 -7.48 -1.99
C ALA A 413 1.45 -6.69 -0.88
N ARG A 414 2.46 -7.29 -0.25
CA ARG A 414 3.43 -6.62 0.63
C ARG A 414 3.84 -5.29 -0.01
N ALA A 415 3.44 -4.18 0.59
CA ALA A 415 3.99 -2.89 0.23
C ALA A 415 5.47 -2.85 0.64
N PRO A 416 6.37 -2.28 -0.18
CA PRO A 416 7.71 -1.96 0.27
C PRO A 416 7.64 -1.03 1.49
N PRO A 417 8.65 -1.08 2.38
CA PRO A 417 8.65 -0.27 3.60
C PRO A 417 8.41 1.20 3.26
N VAL A 418 7.53 1.82 4.03
CA VAL A 418 7.37 3.27 4.06
C VAL A 418 8.72 3.83 4.48
N VAL A 419 9.47 4.39 3.55
CA VAL A 419 10.46 5.40 3.88
C VAL A 419 9.64 6.52 4.50
N GLU A 420 9.81 6.74 5.80
CA GLU A 420 9.37 7.97 6.44
C GLU A 420 9.93 9.10 5.59
N VAL A 421 9.06 9.76 4.83
CA VAL A 421 9.38 11.06 4.28
C VAL A 421 9.34 11.99 5.48
N GLY A 422 10.43 11.99 6.24
CA GLY A 422 10.85 13.19 6.96
C GLY A 422 10.68 14.34 5.95
N VAL A 423 10.00 15.40 6.38
CA VAL A 423 9.79 16.62 5.58
C VAL A 423 11.04 16.79 4.74
N ARG A 424 10.95 16.58 3.42
CA ARG A 424 12.13 16.70 2.59
C ARG A 424 12.67 18.07 2.93
N PRO A 425 13.92 18.21 3.41
CA PRO A 425 14.51 19.53 3.52
C PRO A 425 14.28 20.16 2.16
N ILE A 426 13.61 21.32 2.13
CA ILE A 426 13.35 22.03 0.88
C ILE A 426 14.71 22.08 0.19
N PHE A 427 14.83 21.37 -0.93
CA PHE A 427 16.12 21.03 -1.53
C PHE A 427 16.87 22.35 -1.72
N ARG A 428 17.95 22.57 -0.97
CA ARG A 428 18.86 23.69 -1.25
C ARG A 428 19.45 23.37 -2.61
N PRO A 429 19.24 24.19 -3.66
CA PRO A 429 19.90 23.95 -4.93
C PRO A 429 21.42 23.90 -4.69
N GLU A 430 22.09 22.88 -5.24
CA GLU A 430 23.55 22.68 -5.10
C GLU A 430 24.39 23.83 -5.69
N ILE A 431 23.73 24.78 -6.36
CA ILE A 431 24.33 25.92 -7.06
C ILE A 431 23.94 27.24 -6.38
N ILE A 432 23.97 27.30 -5.04
CA ILE A 432 23.96 28.58 -4.34
C ILE A 432 25.41 28.99 -4.08
N LYS A 433 25.93 29.91 -4.91
CA LYS A 433 27.33 30.36 -4.82
C LYS A 433 27.56 31.37 -3.70
N THR A 434 26.52 32.09 -3.26
CA THR A 434 26.64 33.14 -2.24
C THR A 434 25.49 33.15 -1.23
N THR A 435 25.73 33.69 -0.04
CA THR A 435 24.71 33.92 1.00
C THR A 435 23.56 34.80 0.53
N ARG A 436 23.83 35.73 -0.40
CA ARG A 436 22.81 36.59 -1.02
C ARG A 436 21.84 35.80 -1.89
N ASP A 437 22.34 34.84 -2.66
CA ASP A 437 21.51 33.99 -3.51
C ASP A 437 20.66 33.04 -2.66
N ALA A 438 21.22 32.55 -1.54
CA ALA A 438 20.48 31.74 -0.56
C ALA A 438 19.32 32.52 0.07
N PHE A 439 19.56 33.77 0.44
CA PHE A 439 18.52 34.64 1.00
C PHE A 439 17.43 34.96 -0.02
N THR A 440 17.82 35.30 -1.26
CA THR A 440 16.88 35.62 -2.34
C THR A 440 16.02 34.40 -2.69
N TRP A 441 16.62 33.22 -2.80
CA TRP A 441 15.89 31.97 -3.00
C TRP A 441 14.94 31.66 -1.85
N TRP A 442 15.37 31.87 -0.60
CA TRP A 442 14.52 31.65 0.57
C TRP A 442 13.32 32.61 0.58
N LEU A 443 13.53 33.89 0.28
CA LEU A 443 12.45 34.87 0.14
C LEU A 443 11.43 34.43 -0.92
N GLU A 444 11.89 34.09 -2.13
CA GLU A 444 11.00 33.78 -3.24
C GLU A 444 10.31 32.41 -3.10
N LYS A 445 11.03 31.39 -2.62
CA LYS A 445 10.53 30.01 -2.61
C LYS A 445 9.84 29.64 -1.31
N VAL A 446 10.33 30.12 -0.18
CA VAL A 446 9.76 29.83 1.15
C VAL A 446 8.76 30.90 1.55
N LYS A 447 9.13 32.19 1.47
CA LYS A 447 8.25 33.29 1.89
C LYS A 447 7.29 33.75 0.81
N LYS A 448 7.49 33.36 -0.44
CA LYS A 448 6.70 33.82 -1.61
C LYS A 448 6.72 35.35 -1.75
N ILE A 449 7.81 35.98 -1.31
CA ILE A 449 8.03 37.43 -1.42
C ILE A 449 9.08 37.62 -2.51
N ASP A 450 8.74 38.39 -3.53
CA ASP A 450 9.72 38.73 -4.57
C ASP A 450 10.79 39.69 -4.03
N ARG A 451 11.98 39.66 -4.62
CA ARG A 451 13.08 40.53 -4.21
C ARG A 451 12.72 42.02 -4.26
N TRP A 452 11.93 42.45 -5.23
CA TRP A 452 11.48 43.84 -5.35
C TRP A 452 10.44 44.20 -4.30
N GLU A 453 9.55 43.27 -3.93
CA GLU A 453 8.62 43.45 -2.83
C GLU A 453 9.38 43.62 -1.51
N PHE A 454 10.38 42.76 -1.26
CA PHE A 454 11.25 42.88 -0.09
C PHE A 454 11.94 44.25 -0.01
N LEU A 455 12.42 44.79 -1.14
CA LEU A 455 13.09 46.10 -1.15
C LEU A 455 12.14 47.27 -0.87
N LYS A 456 10.84 47.12 -1.15
CA LYS A 456 9.80 48.13 -0.89
C LYS A 456 9.25 48.11 0.54
N MET A 457 9.55 47.07 1.32
CA MET A 457 9.16 46.97 2.72
C MET A 457 9.91 48.00 3.59
N ASP A 458 9.30 48.38 4.72
CA ASP A 458 9.95 49.19 5.73
C ASP A 458 11.17 48.49 6.36
N GLU A 459 12.05 49.26 6.99
CA GLU A 459 13.32 48.73 7.51
C GLU A 459 13.10 47.69 8.62
N GLU A 460 12.04 47.83 9.42
CA GLU A 460 11.71 46.91 10.51
C GLU A 460 11.26 45.55 9.99
N ALA A 461 10.39 45.49 8.97
CA ALA A 461 9.96 44.24 8.36
C ALA A 461 11.11 43.57 7.59
N ARG A 462 11.96 44.34 6.91
CA ARG A 462 13.18 43.81 6.28
C ARG A 462 14.13 43.19 7.30
N LYS A 463 14.32 43.85 8.45
CA LYS A 463 15.15 43.33 9.55
C LYS A 463 14.56 42.03 10.11
N LYS A 464 13.26 41.96 10.36
CA LYS A 464 12.57 40.76 10.85
C LYS A 464 12.74 39.56 9.92
N LEU A 465 12.61 39.77 8.60
CA LEU A 465 12.81 38.71 7.60
C LEU A 465 14.28 38.25 7.52
N ARG A 466 15.25 39.15 7.69
CA ARG A 466 16.67 38.78 7.77
C ARG A 466 16.97 37.95 9.02
N ASP A 467 16.44 38.36 10.17
CA ASP A 467 16.61 37.62 11.44
C ASP A 467 15.97 36.23 11.37
N GLU A 468 14.80 36.13 10.74
CA GLU A 468 14.11 34.86 10.51
C GLU A 468 14.91 33.94 9.55
N TRP A 469 15.50 34.51 8.50
CA TRP A 469 16.38 33.75 7.61
C TRP A 469 17.64 33.23 8.32
N ILE A 470 18.23 34.03 9.21
CA ILE A 470 19.39 33.59 10.03
C ILE A 470 18.99 32.40 10.90
N LYS A 471 17.84 32.47 11.60
CA LYS A 471 17.32 31.35 12.40
C LYS A 471 17.05 30.10 11.56
N TRP A 472 16.50 30.28 10.36
CA TRP A 472 16.25 29.20 9.42
C TRP A 472 17.56 28.56 8.92
N MET A 473 18.58 29.37 8.65
CA MET A 473 19.91 28.90 8.25
C MET A 473 20.62 28.11 9.37
N MET A 474 20.40 28.48 10.62
CA MET A 474 20.95 27.84 11.82
C MET A 474 20.14 26.61 12.30
N GLY A 475 19.00 26.33 11.67
CA GLY A 475 18.14 25.20 12.04
C GLY A 475 17.34 25.40 13.34
N GLU A 476 17.22 26.64 13.81
CA GLU A 476 16.53 27.00 15.06
C GLU A 476 15.03 27.33 14.85
N GLY A 477 14.53 27.22 13.61
CA GLY A 477 13.13 27.41 13.25
C GLY A 477 12.47 26.10 12.83
N GLY A 478 12.09 25.29 13.81
CA GLY A 478 11.30 24.06 13.63
C GLY A 478 9.86 24.24 14.10
#